data_AF-A0A428GTM5-F1
#
_entry.id   AF-A0A428GTM5-F1
#
_cell.length_a   1.000
_cell.length_b   1.000
_cell.length_c   1.000
_cell.angle_alpha   90.00
_cell.angle_beta   90.00
_cell.angle_gamma   90.00
#
_symmetry.space_group_name_H-M   'P 1'
#
loop_
_entity.id
_entity.type
_entity.pdbx_description
1 polymer ?
#
loop_
_entity_poly.entity_id
_entity_poly.type
_entity_poly.pdbx_seq_one_letter_code
_entity_poly.pdbx_strand_id
1 'polypeptide(L)'
;MNDIDRSVDTFDFAMRRRFRFVEITAESQLGMLDKLLGDGAEEAKIRLRNLNAAIEKVEELNSHYHVGPSYFLKLQEVDFDYELLWSDYIKPLLEDYLRGSYEEVETLETLKKEFDKTSNEQTNQSITDNNEGVENDNEDY
;
A
#
# COMPACT_ATOMS: atom_id res chain seq x y z
N MET A 1 15.29 -11.10 7.40
CA MET A 1 14.63 -11.11 8.73
C MET A 1 13.25 -10.51 8.50
N ASN A 2 12.22 -10.96 9.22
CA ASN A 2 10.93 -10.27 9.17
C ASN A 2 11.00 -9.12 10.17
N ASP A 3 10.84 -7.89 9.70
CA ASP A 3 11.00 -6.69 10.53
C ASP A 3 9.74 -6.36 11.35
N ILE A 4 8.62 -7.07 11.10
CA ILE A 4 7.38 -6.96 11.90
C ILE A 4 7.50 -7.73 13.23
N ASP A 5 8.21 -8.86 13.22
CA ASP A 5 8.27 -9.74 14.39
C ASP A 5 9.32 -9.25 15.40
N ARG A 6 8.86 -8.54 16.43
CA ARG A 6 9.71 -8.05 17.53
C ARG A 6 10.08 -9.12 18.56
N SER A 7 9.52 -10.33 18.48
CA SER A 7 9.84 -11.41 19.44
C SER A 7 11.30 -11.87 19.34
N VAL A 8 11.98 -11.55 18.24
CA VAL A 8 13.36 -11.95 17.94
C VAL A 8 14.40 -10.84 18.17
N ASP A 9 14.02 -9.69 18.74
CA ASP A 9 14.89 -8.52 18.95
C ASP A 9 16.20 -8.85 19.70
N THR A 10 16.16 -9.78 20.67
CA THR A 10 17.36 -10.18 21.43
C THR A 10 18.33 -10.98 20.56
N PHE A 11 17.83 -11.79 19.63
CA PHE A 11 18.65 -12.51 18.65
C PHE A 11 19.23 -11.54 17.62
N ASP A 12 18.46 -10.51 17.26
CA ASP A 12 18.82 -9.51 16.27
C ASP A 12 20.09 -8.72 16.66
N PHE A 13 20.27 -8.36 17.94
CA PHE A 13 21.48 -7.65 18.38
C PHE A 13 22.79 -8.41 18.10
N ALA A 14 22.79 -9.74 18.24
CA ALA A 14 23.95 -10.58 17.96
C ALA A 14 24.21 -10.70 16.44
N MET A 15 23.15 -10.67 15.63
CA MET A 15 23.19 -10.71 14.17
C MET A 15 23.63 -9.37 13.58
N ARG A 16 23.12 -8.24 14.08
CA ARG A 16 23.47 -6.85 13.69
C ARG A 16 24.95 -6.51 13.77
N ARG A 17 25.71 -7.21 14.62
CA ARG A 17 27.17 -7.04 14.73
C ARG A 17 27.99 -7.92 13.78
N ARG A 18 27.40 -9.00 13.23
CA ARG A 18 28.11 -10.04 12.48
C ARG A 18 27.78 -10.05 10.99
N PHE A 19 26.62 -9.51 10.61
CA PHE A 19 26.14 -9.53 9.24
C PHE A 19 25.95 -8.11 8.70
N ARG A 20 26.10 -7.97 7.38
CA ARG A 20 25.62 -6.78 6.66
C ARG A 20 24.13 -6.94 6.43
N PHE A 21 23.37 -5.91 6.79
CA PHE A 21 21.92 -5.87 6.55
C PHE A 21 21.68 -5.15 5.22
N VAL A 22 20.95 -5.81 4.34
CA VAL A 22 20.48 -5.25 3.08
C VAL A 22 18.96 -5.31 3.15
N GLU A 23 18.34 -4.14 3.16
CA GLU A 23 16.90 -4.02 3.21
C GLU A 23 16.28 -4.44 1.86
N ILE A 24 15.20 -5.21 1.94
CA ILE A 24 14.40 -5.63 0.79
C ILE A 24 12.99 -5.07 0.99
N THR A 25 12.70 -3.95 0.34
CA THR A 25 11.40 -3.28 0.44
C THR A 25 10.39 -3.89 -0.53
N ALA A 26 9.09 -3.72 -0.25
CA ALA A 26 8.02 -4.13 -1.17
C ALA A 26 8.19 -3.50 -2.57
N GLU A 27 8.53 -2.20 -2.64
CA GLU A 27 8.78 -1.48 -3.90
C GLU A 27 9.92 -2.11 -4.70
N SER A 28 11.01 -2.54 -4.03
CA SER A 28 12.17 -3.15 -4.72
C SER A 28 11.84 -4.48 -5.40
N GLN A 29 10.76 -5.15 -4.99
CA GLN A 29 10.37 -6.47 -5.47
C GLN A 29 9.22 -6.45 -6.48
N LEU A 30 8.68 -5.28 -6.84
CA LEU A 30 7.54 -5.18 -7.77
C LEU A 30 7.78 -5.85 -9.13
N GLY A 31 9.03 -5.90 -9.59
CA GLY A 31 9.39 -6.55 -10.86
C GLY A 31 9.07 -8.05 -10.92
N MET A 32 8.77 -8.70 -9.79
CA MET A 32 8.30 -10.08 -9.78
C MET A 32 6.89 -10.24 -10.38
N LEU A 33 6.07 -9.19 -10.32
CA LEU A 33 4.71 -9.20 -10.85
C LEU A 33 4.69 -9.25 -12.38
N ASP A 34 5.67 -8.62 -13.03
CA ASP A 34 5.78 -8.54 -14.50
C ASP A 34 5.84 -9.92 -15.16
N LYS A 35 6.54 -10.86 -14.53
CA LYS A 35 6.72 -12.20 -15.07
C LYS A 35 5.45 -13.05 -14.98
N LEU A 36 4.62 -12.79 -13.97
CA LEU A 36 3.48 -13.64 -13.63
C LEU A 36 2.16 -13.10 -14.17
N LEU A 37 1.97 -11.79 -14.10
CA LEU A 37 0.70 -11.12 -14.41
C LEU A 37 0.67 -10.51 -15.82
N GLY A 38 1.83 -10.36 -16.48
CA GLY A 38 1.91 -9.79 -17.83
C GLY A 38 1.24 -8.41 -17.90
N ASP A 39 0.25 -8.28 -18.76
CA ASP A 39 -0.50 -7.01 -18.96
C ASP A 39 -1.23 -6.53 -17.70
N GLY A 40 -1.62 -7.45 -16.80
CA GLY A 40 -2.24 -7.11 -15.52
C GLY A 40 -1.26 -6.65 -14.43
N ALA A 41 0.05 -6.71 -14.69
CA ALA A 41 1.07 -6.37 -13.70
C ALA A 41 1.03 -4.89 -13.29
N GLU A 42 0.74 -3.97 -14.23
CA GLU A 42 0.70 -2.54 -13.92
C GLU A 42 -0.45 -2.19 -12.97
N GLU A 43 -1.64 -2.74 -13.18
CA GLU A 43 -2.76 -2.55 -12.25
C GLU A 43 -2.41 -3.07 -10.85
N ALA A 44 -1.84 -4.28 -10.77
CA ALA A 44 -1.41 -4.86 -9.51
C ALA A 44 -0.38 -3.98 -8.77
N LYS A 45 0.61 -3.43 -9.49
CA LYS A 45 1.60 -2.51 -8.93
C LYS A 45 0.95 -1.22 -8.41
N ILE A 46 0.00 -0.64 -9.15
CA ILE A 46 -0.70 0.59 -8.74
C ILE A 46 -1.48 0.34 -7.45
N ARG A 47 -2.30 -0.71 -7.40
CA ARG A 47 -3.09 -1.05 -6.22
C ARG A 47 -2.20 -1.31 -5.00
N LEU A 48 -1.10 -2.04 -5.19
CA LEU A 48 -0.14 -2.31 -4.11
C LEU A 48 0.54 -1.04 -3.59
N ARG A 49 0.94 -0.12 -4.48
CA ARG A 49 1.51 1.17 -4.06
C ARG A 49 0.50 2.02 -3.32
N ASN A 50 -0.73 2.10 -3.81
CA ASN A 50 -1.80 2.85 -3.14
C ASN A 50 -2.06 2.29 -1.74
N LEU A 51 -2.16 0.96 -1.62
CA LEU A 51 -2.34 0.29 -0.33
C LEU A 51 -1.18 0.58 0.63
N ASN A 52 0.07 0.40 0.20
CA ASN A 52 1.23 0.66 1.06
C ASN A 52 1.35 2.14 1.45
N ALA A 53 1.06 3.06 0.55
CA ALA A 53 1.00 4.49 0.87
C ALA A 53 -0.13 4.84 1.85
N ALA A 54 -1.22 4.07 1.87
CA ALA A 54 -2.28 4.21 2.85
C ALA A 54 -1.87 3.62 4.22
N ILE A 55 -1.19 2.47 4.23
CA ILE A 55 -0.63 1.85 5.43
C ILE A 55 0.36 2.79 6.14
N GLU A 56 1.23 3.49 5.41
CA GLU A 56 2.17 4.47 6.00
C GLU A 56 1.47 5.66 6.69
N LYS A 57 0.22 5.96 6.34
CA LYS A 57 -0.54 7.08 6.92
C LYS A 57 -1.32 6.69 8.18
N VAL A 58 -1.46 5.39 8.46
CA VAL A 58 -2.11 4.91 9.69
C VAL A 58 -1.14 5.11 10.85
N GLU A 59 -1.56 5.82 11.90
CA GLU A 59 -0.68 6.20 13.03
C GLU A 59 -0.05 4.99 13.74
N GLU A 60 -0.75 3.85 13.75
CA GLU A 60 -0.33 2.63 14.41
C GLU A 60 0.59 1.74 13.54
N LEU A 61 0.69 2.04 12.24
CA LEU A 61 1.47 1.28 11.26
C LEU A 61 2.63 2.12 10.70
N ASN A 62 3.52 1.46 9.95
CA ASN A 62 4.66 2.10 9.27
C ASN A 62 5.14 1.19 8.13
N SER A 63 6.26 1.56 7.50
CA SER A 63 6.84 0.83 6.36
C SER A 63 7.17 -0.65 6.62
N HIS A 64 7.35 -1.07 7.88
CA HIS A 64 7.55 -2.49 8.21
C HIS A 64 6.29 -3.32 7.96
N TYR A 65 5.10 -2.71 8.00
CA TYR A 65 3.81 -3.35 7.75
C TYR A 65 3.41 -3.32 6.27
N HIS A 66 4.30 -2.90 5.38
CA HIS A 66 4.04 -2.96 3.95
C HIS A 66 3.69 -4.39 3.51
N VAL A 67 2.62 -4.47 2.72
CA VAL A 67 2.26 -5.69 2.02
C VAL A 67 3.29 -5.90 0.90
N GLY A 68 3.83 -7.11 0.83
CA GLY A 68 4.76 -7.50 -0.22
C GLY A 68 4.05 -7.90 -1.52
N PRO A 69 4.70 -7.73 -2.70
CA PRO A 69 4.15 -8.15 -3.98
C PRO A 69 3.88 -9.65 -4.09
N SER A 70 4.45 -10.48 -3.21
CA SER A 70 4.13 -11.92 -3.14
C SER A 70 2.65 -12.22 -2.95
N TYR A 71 1.91 -11.35 -2.25
CA TYR A 71 0.46 -11.52 -2.08
C TYR A 71 -0.28 -11.42 -3.42
N PHE A 72 0.14 -10.51 -4.31
CA PHE A 72 -0.48 -10.36 -5.63
C PHE A 72 -0.16 -11.52 -6.57
N LEU A 73 0.83 -12.38 -6.27
CA LEU A 73 1.00 -13.63 -7.02
C LEU A 73 -0.16 -14.61 -6.81
N LYS A 74 -0.92 -14.45 -5.70
CA LYS A 74 -2.11 -15.25 -5.41
C LYS A 74 -3.28 -14.96 -6.33
N LEU A 75 -3.22 -13.91 -7.15
CA LEU A 75 -4.22 -13.64 -8.19
C LEU A 75 -4.44 -14.85 -9.11
N GLN A 76 -3.42 -15.65 -9.39
CA GLN A 76 -3.58 -16.88 -10.19
C GLN A 76 -4.45 -17.95 -9.50
N GLU A 77 -4.54 -17.93 -8.18
CA GLU A 77 -5.33 -18.88 -7.38
C GLU A 77 -6.79 -18.43 -7.25
N VAL A 78 -7.09 -17.15 -7.53
CA VAL A 78 -8.42 -16.54 -7.42
C VAL A 78 -8.94 -15.99 -8.75
N ASP A 79 -8.52 -16.59 -9.87
CA ASP A 79 -8.96 -16.22 -11.23
C ASP A 79 -8.80 -14.72 -11.55
N PHE A 80 -7.71 -14.12 -11.05
CA PHE A 80 -7.39 -12.70 -11.18
C PHE A 80 -8.46 -11.74 -10.61
N ASP A 81 -9.29 -12.23 -9.67
CA ASP A 81 -10.27 -11.42 -8.96
C ASP A 81 -9.63 -10.68 -7.77
N TYR A 82 -9.60 -9.34 -7.86
CA TYR A 82 -9.06 -8.48 -6.81
C TYR A 82 -9.94 -8.42 -5.56
N GLU A 83 -11.25 -8.66 -5.67
CA GLU A 83 -12.12 -8.76 -4.50
C GLU A 83 -11.83 -10.02 -3.70
N LEU A 84 -11.64 -11.15 -4.39
CA LEU A 84 -11.23 -12.40 -3.74
C LEU A 84 -9.80 -12.31 -3.17
N LEU A 85 -8.87 -11.67 -3.90
CA LEU A 85 -7.54 -11.40 -3.37
C LEU A 85 -7.62 -10.61 -2.06
N TRP A 86 -8.45 -9.57 -2.06
CA TRP A 86 -8.65 -8.74 -0.88
C TRP A 86 -9.26 -9.54 0.27
N SER A 87 -10.41 -10.19 0.07
CA SER A 87 -11.14 -10.90 1.13
C SER A 87 -10.36 -12.05 1.73
N ASP A 88 -9.64 -12.81 0.89
CA ASP A 88 -9.07 -14.09 1.29
C ASP A 88 -7.63 -13.96 1.81
N TYR A 89 -6.89 -12.94 1.35
CA TYR A 89 -5.46 -12.83 1.65
C TYR A 89 -5.04 -11.50 2.29
N ILE A 90 -5.54 -10.36 1.80
CA ILE A 90 -5.09 -9.04 2.28
C ILE A 90 -5.84 -8.60 3.53
N LYS A 91 -7.18 -8.67 3.51
CA LYS A 91 -8.04 -8.25 4.62
C LYS A 91 -7.70 -8.96 5.92
N PRO A 92 -7.56 -10.31 5.97
CA PRO A 92 -7.25 -10.99 7.22
C PRO A 92 -5.88 -10.59 7.79
N LEU A 93 -4.91 -10.29 6.92
CA LEU A 93 -3.59 -9.81 7.34
C LEU A 93 -3.68 -8.42 7.99
N LEU A 94 -4.44 -7.51 7.37
CA LEU A 94 -4.61 -6.15 7.88
C LEU A 94 -5.45 -6.11 9.16
N GLU A 95 -6.45 -7.00 9.31
CA GLU A 95 -7.19 -7.20 10.56
C GLU A 95 -6.25 -7.64 11.69
N ASP A 96 -5.28 -8.51 11.42
CA ASP A 96 -4.26 -8.88 12.40
C ASP A 96 -3.31 -7.72 12.74
N TYR A 97 -2.99 -6.84 11.77
CA TYR A 97 -2.16 -5.65 12.02
C TYR A 97 -2.88 -4.59 12.86
N LEU A 98 -4.18 -4.42 12.62
CA LEU A 98 -5.02 -3.43 13.30
C LEU A 98 -5.68 -3.99 14.58
N ARG A 99 -5.41 -5.25 14.94
CA ARG A 99 -6.05 -5.91 16.06
C ARG A 99 -5.85 -5.11 17.36
N GLY A 100 -6.95 -4.65 17.93
CA GLY A 100 -6.95 -3.86 19.17
C GLY A 100 -6.82 -2.35 18.96
N SER A 101 -6.78 -1.89 17.71
CA SER A 101 -7.03 -0.50 17.33
C SER A 101 -8.48 -0.12 17.60
N TYR A 102 -8.73 1.13 17.98
CA TYR A 102 -10.08 1.65 18.20
C TYR A 102 -10.82 1.92 16.87
N GLU A 103 -10.08 2.16 15.79
CA GLU A 103 -10.58 2.56 14.47
C GLU A 103 -10.36 1.45 13.43
N GLU A 104 -10.27 0.18 13.86
CA GLU A 104 -9.97 -0.98 13.01
C GLU A 104 -10.86 -1.01 11.76
N VAL A 105 -12.19 -0.86 11.93
CA VAL A 105 -13.15 -0.93 10.83
C VAL A 105 -13.00 0.24 9.85
N GLU A 106 -12.91 1.47 10.36
CA GLU A 106 -12.80 2.68 9.53
C GLU A 106 -11.46 2.72 8.77
N THR A 107 -10.39 2.29 9.44
CA THR A 107 -9.06 2.17 8.84
C THR A 107 -9.07 1.12 7.73
N LEU A 108 -9.66 -0.06 8.00
CA LEU A 108 -9.74 -1.13 7.00
C LEU A 108 -10.58 -0.73 5.77
N GLU A 109 -11.67 0.02 5.96
CA GLU A 109 -12.46 0.59 4.86
C GLU A 109 -11.65 1.60 4.04
N THR A 110 -10.87 2.45 4.71
CA THR A 110 -9.98 3.41 4.03
C THR A 110 -8.90 2.68 3.22
N LEU A 111 -8.27 1.65 3.81
CA LEU A 111 -7.27 0.83 3.12
C LEU A 111 -7.87 0.12 1.89
N LYS A 112 -9.09 -0.43 2.01
CA LYS A 112 -9.81 -1.04 0.89
C LYS A 112 -10.08 -0.03 -0.23
N LYS A 113 -10.56 1.17 0.13
CA LYS A 113 -10.81 2.24 -0.84
C LYS A 113 -9.55 2.63 -1.61
N GLU A 114 -8.40 2.74 -0.94
CA GLU A 114 -7.12 3.03 -1.61
C GLU A 114 -6.64 1.86 -2.48
N PHE A 115 -6.84 0.62 -2.04
CA PHE A 115 -6.56 -0.58 -2.82
C PHE A 115 -7.39 -0.69 -4.10
N ASP A 116 -8.64 -0.22 -4.08
CA ASP A 116 -9.53 -0.28 -5.26
C ASP A 116 -9.22 0.76 -6.32
N LYS A 117 -8.48 1.81 -5.97
CA LYS A 117 -8.08 2.83 -6.94
C LYS A 117 -7.18 2.24 -8.01
N THR A 118 -7.63 2.39 -9.25
CA THR A 118 -6.85 2.09 -10.46
C THR A 118 -6.43 3.39 -11.15
N SER A 119 -5.44 3.34 -12.05
CA SER A 119 -4.92 4.54 -12.74
C SER A 119 -5.97 5.42 -13.42
N ASN A 120 -7.17 4.91 -13.73
CA ASN A 120 -8.24 5.68 -14.36
C ASN A 120 -8.96 6.64 -13.39
N GLU A 121 -8.89 6.42 -12.08
CA GLU A 121 -9.59 7.24 -11.09
C GLU A 121 -8.79 8.46 -10.64
N GLN A 122 -7.45 8.39 -10.72
CA GLN A 122 -6.56 9.50 -10.32
C GLN A 122 -6.70 10.74 -11.22
N THR A 123 -7.14 10.57 -12.48
CA THR A 123 -7.30 11.67 -13.45
C THR A 123 -8.55 12.53 -13.21
N ASN A 124 -9.54 12.03 -12.45
CA ASN A 124 -10.83 12.70 -12.27
C ASN A 124 -10.91 13.61 -11.03
N GLN A 125 -9.92 13.57 -10.14
CA GLN A 125 -9.93 14.37 -8.89
C GLN A 125 -9.06 15.65 -8.95
N SER A 126 -8.28 15.88 -10.01
CA SER A 126 -7.42 17.06 -10.13
C SER A 126 -8.05 18.26 -10.86
N ILE A 127 -9.33 18.21 -11.24
CA ILE A 127 -9.96 19.24 -12.09
C ILE A 127 -10.88 20.22 -11.32
N THR A 128 -11.26 19.97 -10.07
CA THR A 128 -12.31 20.79 -9.41
C THR A 128 -11.85 21.92 -8.47
N ASP A 129 -10.56 22.11 -8.19
CA ASP A 129 -10.15 23.07 -7.15
C ASP A 129 -9.32 24.28 -7.66
N ASN A 130 -9.61 24.82 -8.85
CA ASN A 130 -9.02 26.11 -9.24
C ASN A 130 -9.98 26.94 -10.10
N ASN A 131 -10.96 27.61 -9.48
CA ASN A 131 -11.56 28.82 -10.03
C ASN A 131 -12.18 29.66 -8.90
N GLU A 132 -11.33 30.36 -8.15
CA GLU A 132 -11.75 31.58 -7.47
C GLU A 132 -10.74 32.69 -7.73
N GLY A 133 -11.21 33.70 -8.48
CA GLY A 133 -10.95 35.11 -8.21
C GLY A 133 -9.61 35.70 -8.67
N VAL A 134 -9.60 36.31 -9.86
CA VAL A 134 -8.87 37.58 -10.06
C VAL A 134 -9.71 38.52 -10.91
N GLU A 135 -10.48 39.36 -10.23
CA GLU A 135 -11.08 40.58 -10.79
C GLU A 135 -10.01 41.66 -10.69
N ASN A 136 -9.39 42.01 -11.83
CA ASN A 136 -8.38 43.07 -11.91
C ASN A 136 -9.05 44.35 -12.42
N ASP A 137 -9.51 45.19 -11.50
CA ASP A 137 -9.82 46.59 -11.79
C ASP A 137 -8.71 47.47 -11.21
N ASN A 138 -7.88 48.03 -12.09
CA ASN A 138 -7.17 49.28 -11.82
C ASN A 138 -7.00 50.02 -13.16
N GLU A 139 -7.97 50.88 -13.45
CA GLU A 139 -7.88 51.94 -14.46
C GLU A 139 -7.02 53.11 -13.94
N ASP A 140 -6.38 53.78 -14.91
CA ASP A 140 -5.51 54.97 -14.84
C ASP A 140 -5.97 56.09 -13.88
N TYR A 141 -5.03 56.68 -13.12
CA TYR A 141 -4.47 58.05 -13.29
C TYR A 141 -3.55 58.44 -12.11
#